data_AF-A0A2N7WAF4-F1
#
_entry.id   AF-A0A2N7WAF4-F1
#
_cell.length_a   1.000
_cell.length_b   1.000
_cell.length_c   1.000
_cell.angle_alpha   90.00
_cell.angle_beta   90.00
_cell.angle_gamma   90.00
#
_symmetry.space_group_name_H-M   'P 1'
#
loop_
_entity.id
_entity.type
_entity.pdbx_description
1 polymer ?
#
loop_
_entity_poly.entity_id
_entity_poly.type
_entity_poly.pdbx_seq_one_letter_code
_entity_poly.pdbx_strand_id
1 'polypeptide(L)'
;MVSNASALGRNGVHDFILVRATAIVLTLYIIYMVGFFATSGELTYEVWIGFFASAFTKVFTLLALFSILIHAWIGMWQVLTDYVKPLALRL
;
A
#
# COMPACT_ATOMS: atom_id res chain seq x y z
N MET A 1 20.35 5.30 20.92
CA MET A 1 19.80 4.61 19.72
C MET A 1 20.95 4.44 18.74
N VAL A 2 21.23 3.22 18.28
CA VAL A 2 22.32 2.94 17.34
C VAL A 2 21.91 3.48 15.96
N SER A 3 22.73 4.33 15.35
CA SER A 3 22.51 4.77 13.98
C SER A 3 22.81 3.60 13.04
N ASN A 4 21.78 3.07 12.39
CA ASN A 4 21.99 2.10 11.31
C ASN A 4 22.62 2.84 10.13
N ALA A 5 23.91 2.63 9.89
CA ALA A 5 24.65 3.21 8.77
C ALA A 5 24.04 2.86 7.41
N SER A 6 23.26 1.78 7.34
CA SER A 6 22.48 1.36 6.15
C SER A 6 21.16 2.11 5.96
N ALA A 7 20.71 2.90 6.93
CA ALA A 7 19.41 3.56 6.86
C ALA A 7 19.44 4.90 6.11
N LEU A 8 20.62 5.45 5.76
CA LEU A 8 20.76 6.72 5.02
C LEU A 8 19.80 7.83 5.51
N GLY A 9 19.64 7.98 6.83
CA GLY A 9 18.75 8.99 7.43
C GLY A 9 17.29 8.56 7.64
N ARG A 10 16.89 7.32 7.27
CA ARG A 10 15.55 6.78 7.55
C ARG A 10 15.43 6.30 9.00
N ASN A 11 14.22 6.48 9.54
CA ASN A 11 13.85 6.02 10.87
C ASN A 11 13.08 4.69 10.78
N GLY A 12 13.72 3.58 11.17
CA GLY A 12 13.12 2.26 11.11
C GLY A 12 11.83 2.11 11.91
N VAL A 13 11.66 2.85 13.01
CA VAL A 13 10.40 2.84 13.80
C VAL A 13 9.26 3.49 13.02
N HIS A 14 9.55 4.59 12.33
CA HIS A 14 8.57 5.28 11.48
C HIS A 14 8.14 4.38 10.31
N ASP A 15 9.11 3.78 9.61
CA ASP A 15 8.84 2.84 8.51
C ASP A 15 8.01 1.64 8.98
N PHE A 16 8.33 1.09 10.16
CA PHE A 16 7.60 -0.03 10.77
C PHE A 16 6.13 0.30 11.02
N ILE A 17 5.83 1.51 11.51
CA ILE A 17 4.46 1.97 11.76
C ILE A 17 3.74 2.21 10.43
N LEU A 18 4.36 2.91 9.48
CA LEU A 18 3.76 3.22 8.18
C LEU A 18 3.38 1.96 7.39
N VAL A 19 4.27 0.96 7.34
CA VAL A 19 3.97 -0.30 6.62
C VAL A 19 2.76 -1.01 7.21
N ARG A 20 2.57 -0.99 8.54
CA ARG A 20 1.40 -1.60 9.20
C ARG A 20 0.12 -0.81 8.98
N ALA A 21 0.18 0.49 9.15
CA ALA A 21 -0.97 1.36 8.94
C ALA A 21 -1.49 1.22 7.50
N THR A 22 -0.59 1.27 6.52
CA THR A 22 -0.94 1.08 5.10
C THR A 22 -1.43 -0.33 4.79
N ALA A 23 -0.85 -1.37 5.41
CA ALA A 23 -1.33 -2.75 5.26
C ALA A 23 -2.78 -2.92 5.71
N ILE A 24 -3.17 -2.30 6.84
CA ILE A 24 -4.55 -2.34 7.34
C ILE A 24 -5.49 -1.69 6.34
N VAL A 25 -5.15 -0.48 5.86
CA VAL A 25 -5.98 0.24 4.87
C VAL A 25 -6.14 -0.58 3.58
N LEU A 26 -5.05 -1.16 3.07
CA LEU A 26 -5.08 -1.99 1.85
C LEU A 26 -5.89 -3.28 2.06
N THR A 27 -5.75 -3.94 3.20
CA THR A 27 -6.52 -5.16 3.52
C THR A 27 -8.01 -4.86 3.54
N LEU A 28 -8.41 -3.78 4.21
CA LEU A 28 -9.81 -3.36 4.24
C LEU A 28 -10.32 -2.99 2.84
N TYR A 29 -9.51 -2.32 2.02
CA TYR A 29 -9.87 -1.97 0.65
C TYR A 29 -10.03 -3.21 -0.24
N ILE A 30 -9.17 -4.21 -0.07
CA ILE A 30 -9.29 -5.51 -0.76
C ILE A 30 -10.58 -6.20 -0.36
N ILE A 31 -10.88 -6.30 0.94
CA ILE A 31 -12.14 -6.89 1.43
C ILE A 31 -13.35 -6.15 0.86
N TYR A 32 -13.29 -4.82 0.81
CA TYR A 32 -14.33 -3.99 0.23
C TYR A 32 -14.57 -4.26 -1.27
N MET A 33 -13.51 -4.30 -2.07
CA MET A 33 -13.60 -4.61 -3.50
C MET A 33 -14.07 -6.06 -3.75
N VAL A 34 -13.54 -7.02 -2.98
CA VAL A 34 -13.98 -8.43 -3.04
C VAL A 34 -15.45 -8.55 -2.69
N GLY A 35 -15.92 -7.85 -1.65
CA GLY A 35 -17.33 -7.79 -1.28
C GLY A 35 -18.19 -7.27 -2.43
N PHE A 36 -17.78 -6.16 -3.06
CA PHE A 36 -18.47 -5.63 -4.23
C PHE A 36 -18.56 -6.65 -5.37
N PHE A 37 -17.45 -7.29 -5.75
CA PHE A 37 -17.45 -8.31 -6.80
C PHE A 37 -18.26 -9.55 -6.44
N ALA A 38 -18.27 -9.95 -5.17
CA ALA A 38 -19.01 -11.12 -4.71
C ALA A 38 -20.53 -10.89 -4.67
N THR A 39 -21.00 -9.65 -4.53
CA THR A 39 -22.44 -9.33 -4.37
C THR A 39 -23.06 -8.57 -5.52
N SER A 40 -22.29 -8.12 -6.51
CA SER A 40 -22.79 -7.26 -7.61
C SER A 40 -23.62 -8.00 -8.66
N GLY A 41 -23.57 -9.33 -8.71
CA GLY A 41 -24.24 -10.11 -9.75
C GLY A 41 -23.55 -9.95 -11.10
N GLU A 42 -24.28 -9.53 -12.14
CA GLU A 42 -23.69 -9.23 -13.45
C GLU A 42 -22.99 -7.86 -13.42
N LEU A 43 -21.68 -7.85 -13.72
CA LEU A 43 -20.89 -6.62 -13.71
C LEU A 43 -20.96 -5.89 -15.06
N THR A 44 -21.92 -4.97 -15.18
CA THR A 44 -22.04 -4.09 -16.35
C THR A 44 -21.24 -2.79 -16.17
N TYR A 45 -21.08 -2.03 -17.26
CA TYR A 45 -20.44 -0.71 -17.23
C TYR A 45 -21.17 0.27 -16.30
N GLU A 46 -22.51 0.26 -16.30
CA GLU A 46 -23.35 1.12 -15.48
C GLU A 46 -23.18 0.82 -13.99
N VAL A 47 -23.13 -0.48 -13.62
CA VAL A 47 -22.89 -0.92 -12.23
C VAL A 47 -21.50 -0.47 -11.76
N TRP A 48 -20.48 -0.66 -12.61
CA TRP A 48 -19.11 -0.26 -12.31
C TRP A 48 -18.96 1.25 -12.09
N ILE A 49 -19.47 2.06 -13.02
CA ILE A 49 -19.42 3.51 -12.91
C ILE A 49 -20.25 4.00 -11.71
N GLY A 50 -21.42 3.39 -11.46
CA GLY A 50 -22.27 3.72 -10.31
C GLY A 50 -21.58 3.51 -8.97
N PHE A 51 -20.87 2.38 -8.81
CA PHE A 51 -20.08 2.09 -7.62
C PHE A 51 -19.00 3.16 -7.36
N PHE A 52 -18.18 3.44 -8.37
CA PHE A 52 -17.11 4.44 -8.30
C PHE A 52 -17.61 5.90 -8.28
N ALA A 53 -18.86 6.18 -8.63
CA ALA A 53 -19.42 7.52 -8.56
C ALA A 53 -19.61 8.00 -7.11
N SER A 54 -19.82 7.07 -6.17
CA SER A 54 -20.05 7.37 -4.75
C SER A 54 -18.84 8.03 -4.08
N ALA A 55 -19.11 8.98 -3.18
CA ALA A 55 -18.05 9.72 -2.46
C ALA A 55 -17.19 8.78 -1.59
N PHE A 56 -17.82 7.80 -0.95
CA PHE A 56 -17.12 6.81 -0.13
C PHE A 56 -16.09 6.02 -0.95
N THR A 57 -16.49 5.47 -2.10
CA THR A 57 -15.58 4.70 -2.97
C THR A 57 -14.42 5.56 -3.44
N LYS A 58 -14.69 6.80 -3.86
CA LYS A 58 -13.65 7.75 -4.30
C LYS A 58 -12.61 8.01 -3.21
N VAL A 59 -13.06 8.36 -2.00
CA VAL A 59 -12.17 8.64 -0.87
C VAL A 59 -11.39 7.39 -0.48
N PHE A 60 -12.06 6.24 -0.38
CA PHE A 60 -11.39 5.01 0.01
C PHE A 60 -10.37 4.54 -1.03
N THR A 61 -10.68 4.67 -2.32
CA THR A 61 -9.76 4.41 -3.43
C THR A 61 -8.54 5.33 -3.38
N LEU A 62 -8.73 6.62 -3.09
CA LEU A 62 -7.61 7.57 -2.91
C LEU A 62 -6.73 7.19 -1.71
N LEU A 63 -7.34 6.83 -0.57
CA LEU A 63 -6.59 6.35 0.60
C LEU A 63 -5.81 5.07 0.29
N ALA A 64 -6.41 4.14 -0.46
CA ALA A 64 -5.74 2.92 -0.91
C ALA A 64 -4.58 3.25 -1.86
N LEU A 65 -4.75 4.22 -2.77
CA LEU A 65 -3.70 4.68 -3.68
C LEU A 65 -2.48 5.24 -2.91
N PHE A 66 -2.70 6.13 -1.95
CA PHE A 66 -1.58 6.61 -1.13
C PHE A 66 -0.96 5.49 -0.29
N SER A 67 -1.79 4.60 0.25
CA SER A 67 -1.33 3.48 1.06
C SER A 67 -0.44 2.53 0.26
N ILE A 68 -0.80 2.16 -0.98
CA ILE A 68 0.00 1.25 -1.80
C ILE A 68 1.32 1.90 -2.22
N LEU A 69 1.34 3.20 -2.53
CA LEU A 69 2.58 3.91 -2.87
C LEU A 69 3.57 3.87 -1.70
N ILE A 70 3.10 4.17 -0.48
CA ILE A 70 3.93 4.12 0.73
C ILE A 70 4.37 2.67 1.05
N HIS A 71 3.42 1.74 1.03
CA HIS A 71 3.67 0.34 1.36
C HIS A 71 4.69 -0.31 0.40
N ALA A 72 4.50 -0.10 -0.90
CA ALA A 72 5.40 -0.62 -1.93
C ALA A 72 6.76 0.08 -1.87
N TRP A 73 6.81 1.41 -1.68
CA TRP A 73 8.08 2.14 -1.57
C TRP A 73 8.95 1.61 -0.42
N ILE A 74 8.37 1.49 0.78
CA ILE A 74 9.10 1.00 1.95
C ILE A 74 9.44 -0.48 1.81
N GLY A 75 8.48 -1.31 1.39
CA GLY A 75 8.67 -2.75 1.22
C GLY A 75 9.72 -3.09 0.18
N MET A 76 9.70 -2.43 -0.98
CA MET A 76 10.71 -2.64 -2.02
C MET A 76 12.09 -2.21 -1.57
N TRP A 77 12.21 -1.13 -0.80
CA TRP A 77 13.48 -0.73 -0.19
C TRP A 77 13.99 -1.81 0.78
N GLN A 78 13.13 -2.35 1.64
CA GLN A 78 13.51 -3.43 2.57
C GLN A 78 14.01 -4.67 1.80
N VAL A 79 13.27 -5.11 0.78
CA VAL A 79 13.68 -6.22 -0.10
C VAL A 79 15.04 -5.92 -0.75
N LEU A 80 15.23 -4.72 -1.31
CA LEU A 80 16.49 -4.33 -1.92
C LEU A 80 17.65 -4.43 -0.91
N THR A 81 17.48 -3.87 0.29
CA THR A 81 18.54 -3.85 1.31
C THR A 81 18.83 -5.22 1.91
N ASP A 82 17.83 -6.11 1.95
CA ASP A 82 17.96 -7.46 2.50
C ASP A 82 18.65 -8.39 1.52
N TYR A 83 18.36 -8.28 0.22
CA TYR A 83 18.83 -9.24 -0.79
C TYR A 83 20.03 -8.75 -1.62
N VAL A 84 20.16 -7.45 -1.93
CA VAL A 84 21.27 -6.94 -2.74
C VAL A 84 22.50 -6.63 -1.87
N LYS A 85 23.44 -7.57 -1.81
CA LYS A 85 24.64 -7.46 -0.96
C LYS A 85 25.64 -6.41 -1.43
N PRO A 86 26.01 -6.31 -2.74
CA PRO A 86 26.99 -5.33 -3.19
C PRO A 86 26.49 -3.90 -2.93
N LEU A 87 27.29 -3.09 -2.23
CA LEU A 87 26.92 -1.73 -1.87
C LEU A 87 26.65 -0.86 -3.11
N ALA A 88 27.47 -0.98 -4.15
CA ALA A 88 27.34 -0.21 -5.39
C ALA A 88 26.04 -0.49 -6.17
N LEU A 89 25.40 -1.65 -5.96
CA LEU A 89 24.12 -1.98 -6.60
C LEU A 89 22.90 -1.62 -5.72
N ARG A 90 23.14 -1.26 -4.46
CA ARG A 90 22.10 -0.95 -3.47
C ARG A 90 21.89 0.56 -3.30
N LEU A 91 22.91 1.36 -3.62
CA LEU A 91 22.89 2.82 -3.67
C LEU A 91 22.31 3.28 -5.01
#